data_AF-A0AA35CKB7-F1
#
_entry.id   AF-A0AA35CKB7-F1
#
_cell.length_a   1.000
_cell.length_b   1.000
_cell.length_c   1.000
_cell.angle_alpha   90.00
_cell.angle_beta   90.00
_cell.angle_gamma   90.00
#
_symmetry.space_group_name_H-M   'P 1'
#
loop_
_entity.id
_entity.type
_entity.pdbx_description
1 polymer ?
#
loop_
_entity_poly.entity_id
_entity_poly.type
_entity_poly.pdbx_seq_one_letter_code
_entity_poly.pdbx_strand_id
1 'polypeptide(L)'
;MDTLSHTLFGLSLTALRRPGTGPDEAVTVRAVRWTSVLGANLPDIDVVLLPGNPVNQIVYHRGITHSVPAAVVFAGLLTVFARWRWPRARSRTVFGWSLVSVLVGHLFADLITSFGTRILLPWDNTFYALDWIALTEPLIVLPLLLGALVAWRRPAAARRWLGAGLAAAMLFIGYRGVTHEVLLRRVVRTYAASGPVLSASMQPAYWRLTRYEYVVETPEAFRLGAVHPFGTPSEYAVYYKPLRSDPVVRAAESDPALGPILRFARHPLLTYTPGPDGYLVNITDFRGGFAFRFRLHLVPPAVAATAPGG
;
A
#
# COMPACT_ATOMS: atom_id res chain seq x y z
N MET A 1 0.27 3.83 -3.95
CA MET A 1 0.92 3.91 -5.26
C MET A 1 1.33 5.37 -5.43
N ASP A 2 1.94 5.81 -6.53
CA ASP A 2 2.17 7.25 -6.72
C ASP A 2 0.92 7.99 -7.24
N THR A 3 0.86 9.30 -7.00
CA THR A 3 -0.27 10.18 -7.38
C THR A 3 -0.56 10.18 -8.88
N LEU A 4 0.46 10.03 -9.74
CA LEU A 4 0.27 9.98 -11.18
C LEU A 4 -0.46 8.70 -11.58
N SER A 5 -0.04 7.56 -11.04
CA SER A 5 -0.72 6.28 -11.24
C SER A 5 -2.20 6.36 -10.83
N HIS A 6 -2.50 6.92 -9.65
CA HIS A 6 -3.87 7.09 -9.16
C HIS A 6 -4.72 7.96 -10.09
N THR A 7 -4.18 9.11 -10.49
CA THR A 7 -4.83 10.03 -11.45
C THR A 7 -5.18 9.32 -12.76
N LEU A 8 -4.24 8.56 -13.31
CA LEU A 8 -4.40 7.83 -14.56
C LEU A 8 -5.42 6.69 -14.44
N PHE A 9 -5.45 5.97 -13.31
CA PHE A 9 -6.50 5.00 -13.02
C PHE A 9 -7.88 5.65 -12.95
N GLY A 10 -8.03 6.72 -12.16
CA GLY A 10 -9.29 7.44 -12.02
C GLY A 10 -9.83 7.93 -13.36
N LEU A 11 -8.98 8.50 -14.19
CA LEU A 11 -9.35 8.92 -15.55
C LEU A 11 -9.76 7.72 -16.42
N SER A 12 -8.96 6.64 -16.40
CA SER A 12 -9.17 5.49 -17.29
C SER A 12 -10.40 4.67 -16.92
N LEU A 13 -10.77 4.61 -15.63
CA LEU A 13 -12.01 3.97 -15.16
C LEU A 13 -13.26 4.57 -15.84
N THR A 14 -13.23 5.85 -16.20
CA THR A 14 -14.37 6.48 -16.89
C THR A 14 -14.68 5.87 -18.26
N ALA A 15 -13.73 5.16 -18.88
CA ALA A 15 -13.95 4.45 -20.13
C ALA A 15 -14.95 3.29 -20.03
N LEU A 16 -15.07 2.71 -18.83
CA LEU A 16 -15.99 1.62 -18.54
C LEU A 16 -17.45 2.08 -18.51
N ARG A 17 -17.68 3.38 -18.34
CA ARG A 17 -19.02 3.97 -18.39
C ARG A 17 -19.61 3.86 -19.80
N ARG A 18 -20.78 3.22 -19.91
CA ARG A 18 -21.57 3.25 -21.14
C ARG A 18 -22.10 4.68 -21.36
N PRO A 19 -22.05 5.21 -22.59
CA PRO A 19 -22.69 6.48 -22.92
C PRO A 19 -24.17 6.38 -22.59
N GLY A 20 -24.68 7.35 -21.83
CA GLY A 20 -26.11 7.53 -21.64
C GLY A 20 -26.73 8.25 -22.83
N THR A 21 -28.06 8.37 -22.79
CA THR A 21 -28.85 9.18 -23.74
C THR A 21 -29.45 10.38 -23.01
N GLY A 22 -29.74 11.46 -23.74
CA GLY A 22 -30.46 12.63 -23.23
C GLY A 22 -29.60 13.90 -23.06
N PRO A 23 -30.25 15.04 -22.77
CA PRO A 23 -29.64 16.38 -22.84
C PRO A 23 -28.53 16.61 -21.82
N ASP A 24 -28.61 15.95 -20.65
CA ASP A 24 -27.66 16.12 -19.56
C ASP A 24 -26.42 15.21 -19.64
N GLU A 25 -26.34 14.37 -20.66
CA GLU A 25 -25.29 13.35 -20.78
C GLU A 25 -23.90 13.98 -20.89
N ALA A 26 -23.73 14.98 -21.75
CA ALA A 26 -22.44 15.64 -21.94
C ALA A 26 -21.92 16.30 -20.65
N VAL A 27 -22.82 16.93 -19.89
CA VAL A 27 -22.51 17.54 -18.59
C VAL A 27 -22.18 16.46 -17.55
N THR A 28 -22.91 15.35 -17.55
CA THR A 28 -22.66 14.21 -16.66
C THR A 28 -21.32 13.55 -16.94
N VAL A 29 -20.95 13.33 -18.21
CA VAL A 29 -19.63 12.80 -18.61
C VAL A 29 -18.50 13.70 -18.09
N ARG A 30 -18.66 15.02 -18.23
CA ARG A 30 -17.68 15.98 -17.73
C ARG A 30 -17.55 15.91 -16.22
N ALA A 31 -18.66 15.92 -15.49
CA ALA A 31 -18.66 15.80 -14.04
C ALA A 31 -17.97 14.50 -13.58
N VAL A 32 -18.33 13.36 -14.17
CA VAL A 32 -17.72 12.05 -13.87
C VAL A 32 -16.21 12.06 -14.09
N ARG A 33 -15.71 12.61 -15.21
CA ARG A 33 -14.24 12.67 -15.44
C ARG A 33 -13.51 13.45 -14.36
N TRP A 34 -14.03 14.62 -13.99
CA TRP A 34 -13.42 15.43 -12.94
C TRP A 34 -13.51 14.76 -11.58
N THR A 35 -14.68 14.26 -11.19
CA THR A 35 -14.84 13.62 -9.88
C THR A 35 -14.12 12.29 -9.78
N SER A 36 -13.93 11.55 -10.89
CA SER A 36 -13.11 10.34 -10.88
C SER A 36 -11.63 10.67 -10.67
N VAL A 37 -11.07 11.67 -11.35
CA VAL A 37 -9.68 12.09 -11.10
C VAL A 37 -9.49 12.59 -9.66
N LEU A 38 -10.41 13.43 -9.16
CA LEU A 38 -10.35 13.91 -7.78
C LEU A 38 -10.51 12.76 -6.77
N GLY A 39 -11.49 11.88 -6.97
CA GLY A 39 -11.76 10.75 -6.08
C GLY A 39 -10.61 9.74 -6.04
N ALA A 40 -9.90 9.55 -7.15
CA ALA A 40 -8.73 8.67 -7.17
C ALA A 40 -7.54 9.24 -6.38
N ASN A 41 -7.53 10.52 -5.99
CA ASN A 41 -6.45 11.11 -5.20
C ASN A 41 -6.89 11.59 -3.82
N LEU A 42 -8.20 11.67 -3.56
CA LEU A 42 -8.74 12.23 -2.34
C LEU A 42 -8.30 11.49 -1.05
N PRO A 43 -8.12 10.15 -1.03
CA PRO A 43 -7.63 9.47 0.17
C PRO A 43 -6.25 9.95 0.66
N ASP A 44 -5.35 10.33 -0.25
CA ASP A 44 -4.00 10.83 0.07
C ASP A 44 -4.00 12.27 0.61
N ILE A 45 -5.17 12.88 0.82
CA ILE A 45 -5.27 14.17 1.52
C ILE A 45 -4.72 14.08 2.96
N ASP A 46 -4.65 12.88 3.53
CA ASP A 46 -4.03 12.61 4.84
C ASP A 46 -2.56 13.03 4.90
N VAL A 47 -1.82 12.98 3.79
CA VAL A 47 -0.42 13.46 3.72
C VAL A 47 -0.31 14.96 4.03
N VAL A 48 -1.33 15.73 3.64
CA VAL A 48 -1.40 17.18 3.92
C VAL A 48 -2.04 17.44 5.30
N LEU A 49 -3.04 16.65 5.68
CA LEU A 49 -3.80 16.82 6.92
C LEU A 49 -3.12 16.26 8.17
N LEU A 50 -2.10 15.41 8.02
CA LEU A 50 -1.26 14.89 9.09
C LEU A 50 0.14 15.53 9.07
N PRO A 51 0.27 16.86 9.29
CA PRO A 51 1.57 17.46 9.46
C PRO A 51 2.19 16.95 10.78
N GLY A 52 3.43 16.48 10.72
CA GLY A 52 4.11 15.91 11.88
C GLY A 52 5.47 15.31 11.54
N ASN A 53 6.09 14.66 12.53
CA ASN A 53 7.33 13.91 12.35
C ASN A 53 7.16 12.85 11.22
N PRO A 54 8.15 12.64 10.33
CA PRO A 54 8.15 11.61 9.29
C PRO A 54 7.66 10.21 9.74
N VAL A 55 7.90 9.81 10.98
CA VAL A 55 7.40 8.54 11.53
C VAL A 55 5.87 8.49 11.53
N ASN A 56 5.22 9.57 11.96
CA ASN A 56 3.75 9.64 12.00
C ASN A 56 3.18 9.62 10.59
N GLN A 57 3.84 10.26 9.63
CA GLN A 57 3.41 10.21 8.23
C GLN A 57 3.42 8.77 7.71
N ILE A 58 4.44 7.96 8.03
CA ILE A 58 4.50 6.56 7.58
C ILE A 58 3.44 5.71 8.29
N VAL A 59 3.33 5.82 9.61
CA VAL A 59 2.54 4.90 10.44
C VAL A 59 1.04 5.22 10.39
N TYR A 60 0.66 6.48 10.20
CA TYR A 60 -0.75 6.87 10.15
C TYR A 60 -1.30 7.03 8.73
N HIS A 61 -0.45 7.17 7.71
CA HIS A 61 -0.88 7.14 6.32
C HIS A 61 -1.57 5.80 5.98
N ARG A 62 -2.48 5.85 5.00
CA ARG A 62 -3.36 4.73 4.65
C ARG A 62 -4.23 4.23 5.81
N GLY A 63 -4.65 5.20 6.62
CA GLY A 63 -5.54 5.02 7.76
C GLY A 63 -7.00 5.23 7.41
N ILE A 64 -7.66 6.09 8.19
CA ILE A 64 -9.11 6.33 8.10
C ILE A 64 -9.52 6.78 6.69
N THR A 65 -8.73 7.63 6.03
CA THR A 65 -8.98 8.12 4.67
C THR A 65 -8.97 7.03 3.60
N HIS A 66 -8.29 5.90 3.85
CA HIS A 66 -8.21 4.76 2.93
C HIS A 66 -9.16 3.61 3.31
N SER A 67 -10.19 3.90 4.10
CA SER A 67 -11.20 2.94 4.51
C SER A 67 -12.42 2.92 3.58
N VAL A 68 -13.15 1.80 3.54
CA VAL A 68 -14.41 1.70 2.77
C VAL A 68 -15.45 2.76 3.19
N PRO A 69 -15.66 3.06 4.49
CA PRO A 69 -16.54 4.15 4.90
C PRO A 69 -16.10 5.52 4.38
N ALA A 70 -14.79 5.82 4.44
CA ALA A 70 -14.27 7.07 3.90
C ALA A 70 -14.49 7.18 2.38
N ALA A 71 -14.40 6.06 1.64
CA ALA A 71 -14.70 6.06 0.21
C ALA A 71 -16.14 6.48 -0.12
N VAL A 72 -17.11 6.06 0.70
CA VAL A 72 -18.53 6.47 0.58
C VAL A 72 -18.69 7.96 0.88
N VAL A 73 -18.04 8.45 1.94
CA VAL A 73 -18.06 9.88 2.31
C VAL A 73 -17.46 10.73 1.19
N PHE A 74 -16.29 10.36 0.68
CA PHE A 74 -15.62 11.03 -0.42
C PHE A 74 -16.45 11.05 -1.71
N ALA A 75 -17.10 9.94 -2.07
CA ALA A 75 -18.01 9.91 -3.19
C ALA A 75 -19.22 10.86 -3.00
N GLY A 76 -19.74 10.95 -1.77
CA GLY A 76 -20.78 11.91 -1.39
C GLY A 76 -20.32 13.37 -1.55
N LEU A 77 -19.17 13.72 -0.99
CA LEU A 77 -18.58 15.07 -1.09
C LEU A 77 -18.33 15.48 -2.55
N LEU A 78 -17.80 14.57 -3.37
CA LEU A 78 -17.60 14.80 -4.80
C LEU A 78 -18.91 14.97 -5.56
N THR A 79 -19.97 14.29 -5.13
CA THR A 79 -21.31 14.46 -5.71
C THR A 79 -21.89 15.84 -5.35
N VAL A 80 -21.72 16.30 -4.12
CA VAL A 80 -22.12 17.66 -3.70
C VAL A 80 -21.35 18.71 -4.50
N PHE A 81 -20.03 18.57 -4.61
CA PHE A 81 -19.18 19.43 -5.44
C PHE A 81 -19.65 19.45 -6.90
N ALA A 82 -19.96 18.29 -7.47
CA ALA A 82 -20.47 18.20 -8.83
C ALA A 82 -21.84 18.85 -9.01
N ARG A 83 -22.75 18.76 -8.03
CA ARG A 83 -24.04 19.46 -8.07
C ARG A 83 -23.88 20.98 -8.05
N TRP A 84 -22.91 21.49 -7.32
CA TRP A 84 -22.59 22.92 -7.32
C TRP A 84 -21.97 23.36 -8.66
N ARG A 85 -20.99 22.60 -9.18
CA ARG A 85 -20.23 22.98 -10.38
C ARG A 85 -20.93 22.66 -11.71
N TRP A 86 -21.74 21.60 -11.73
CA TRP A 86 -22.48 21.08 -12.87
C TRP A 86 -23.91 20.66 -12.44
N PRO A 87 -24.82 21.61 -12.18
CA PRO A 87 -26.14 21.33 -11.59
C PRO A 87 -27.02 20.34 -12.36
N ARG A 88 -26.81 20.23 -13.68
CA ARG A 88 -27.53 19.29 -14.56
C ARG A 88 -26.93 17.88 -14.57
N ALA A 89 -25.78 17.66 -13.95
CA ALA A 89 -25.16 16.33 -13.90
C ALA A 89 -25.99 15.35 -13.08
N ARG A 90 -26.16 14.12 -13.58
CA ARG A 90 -26.92 13.06 -12.90
C ARG A 90 -26.20 12.62 -11.63
N SER A 91 -26.71 13.05 -10.47
CA SER A 91 -26.03 12.84 -9.18
C SER A 91 -25.77 11.38 -8.85
N ARG A 92 -26.71 10.46 -9.15
CA ARG A 92 -26.52 9.02 -8.94
C ARG A 92 -25.34 8.47 -9.76
N THR A 93 -25.21 8.92 -11.00
CA THR A 93 -24.10 8.52 -11.87
C THR A 93 -22.77 9.07 -11.38
N VAL A 94 -22.73 10.34 -10.95
CA VAL A 94 -21.54 10.96 -10.38
C VAL A 94 -21.12 10.24 -9.10
N PHE A 95 -22.05 9.97 -8.18
CA PHE A 95 -21.79 9.25 -6.95
C PHE A 95 -21.18 7.86 -7.23
N GLY A 96 -21.84 7.07 -8.09
CA GLY A 96 -21.38 5.71 -8.41
C GLY A 96 -19.97 5.70 -9.01
N TRP A 97 -19.67 6.58 -9.97
CA TRP A 97 -18.34 6.63 -10.57
C TRP A 97 -17.27 7.27 -9.68
N SER A 98 -17.65 8.17 -8.78
CA SER A 98 -16.73 8.70 -7.77
C SER A 98 -16.38 7.60 -6.76
N LEU A 99 -17.37 6.82 -6.32
CA LEU A 99 -17.16 5.67 -5.43
C LEU A 99 -16.27 4.61 -6.09
N VAL A 100 -16.54 4.23 -7.33
CA VAL A 100 -15.67 3.31 -8.11
C VAL A 100 -14.26 3.87 -8.21
N SER A 101 -14.11 5.18 -8.44
CA SER A 101 -12.78 5.80 -8.55
C SER A 101 -12.00 5.74 -7.25
N VAL A 102 -12.65 5.99 -6.11
CA VAL A 102 -11.98 5.88 -4.80
C VAL A 102 -11.68 4.41 -4.48
N LEU A 103 -12.66 3.51 -4.61
CA LEU A 103 -12.48 2.10 -4.26
C LEU A 103 -11.47 1.39 -5.16
N VAL A 104 -11.55 1.58 -6.48
CA VAL A 104 -10.72 0.85 -7.46
C VAL A 104 -9.47 1.66 -7.84
N GLY A 105 -9.66 2.95 -8.16
CA GLY A 105 -8.57 3.82 -8.60
C GLY A 105 -7.61 4.21 -7.49
N HIS A 106 -8.01 4.06 -6.22
CA HIS A 106 -7.16 4.33 -5.07
C HIS A 106 -7.00 3.13 -4.13
N LEU A 107 -8.04 2.76 -3.39
CA LEU A 107 -7.93 1.77 -2.31
C LEU A 107 -7.44 0.40 -2.80
N PHE A 108 -8.01 -0.14 -3.87
CA PHE A 108 -7.55 -1.39 -4.49
C PHE A 108 -6.11 -1.25 -5.01
N ALA A 109 -5.80 -0.14 -5.69
CA ALA A 109 -4.47 0.12 -6.23
C ALA A 109 -3.39 0.21 -5.14
N ASP A 110 -3.76 0.67 -3.94
CA ASP A 110 -2.90 0.65 -2.76
C ASP A 110 -2.82 -0.72 -2.10
N LEU A 111 -3.94 -1.44 -2.02
CA LEU A 111 -4.03 -2.78 -1.43
C LEU A 111 -3.13 -3.79 -2.16
N ILE A 112 -2.95 -3.61 -3.48
CA ILE A 112 -2.08 -4.48 -4.29
C ILE A 112 -0.58 -4.19 -4.14
N THR A 113 -0.19 -3.21 -3.30
CA THR A 113 1.22 -2.90 -2.99
C THR A 113 1.65 -3.48 -1.64
N SER A 114 2.97 -3.50 -1.39
CA SER A 114 3.57 -4.05 -0.16
C SER A 114 3.59 -3.12 1.05
N PHE A 115 3.05 -1.90 0.91
CA PHE A 115 3.05 -0.90 1.98
C PHE A 115 2.08 -1.27 3.12
N GLY A 116 0.86 -1.68 2.77
CA GLY A 116 -0.22 -1.99 3.72
C GLY A 116 -1.28 -0.89 3.80
N THR A 117 -2.55 -1.27 3.76
CA THR A 117 -3.69 -0.34 3.77
C THR A 117 -4.73 -0.81 4.77
N ARG A 118 -5.20 0.08 5.65
CA ARG A 118 -6.22 -0.24 6.67
C ARG A 118 -7.63 -0.08 6.12
N ILE A 119 -7.94 -0.88 5.10
CA ILE A 119 -9.16 -0.77 4.29
C ILE A 119 -10.45 -1.02 5.09
N LEU A 120 -10.36 -1.77 6.19
CA LEU A 120 -11.48 -2.20 7.04
C LEU A 120 -11.68 -1.34 8.30
N LEU A 121 -11.03 -0.18 8.42
CA LEU A 121 -11.35 0.76 9.49
C LEU A 121 -12.81 1.24 9.39
N PRO A 122 -13.49 1.51 10.52
CA PRO A 122 -12.98 1.47 11.90
C PRO A 122 -13.12 0.09 12.59
N TRP A 123 -13.56 -0.95 11.88
CA TRP A 123 -13.84 -2.26 12.47
C TRP A 123 -12.59 -3.08 12.71
N ASP A 124 -11.61 -2.96 11.81
CA ASP A 124 -10.34 -3.66 11.89
C ASP A 124 -9.18 -2.72 11.54
N ASN A 125 -8.17 -2.70 12.42
CA ASN A 125 -6.99 -1.85 12.32
C ASN A 125 -5.79 -2.57 11.67
N THR A 126 -6.00 -3.73 11.08
CA THR A 126 -4.97 -4.51 10.37
C THR A 126 -4.52 -3.81 9.08
N PHE A 127 -3.21 -3.78 8.84
CA PHE A 127 -2.64 -3.38 7.55
C PHE A 127 -2.70 -4.53 6.55
N TYR A 128 -3.60 -4.43 5.57
CA TYR A 128 -3.72 -5.41 4.50
C TYR A 128 -2.81 -5.06 3.32
N ALA A 129 -2.07 -6.05 2.82
CA ALA A 129 -1.21 -5.92 1.63
C ALA A 129 -1.27 -7.22 0.83
N LEU A 130 -1.43 -7.12 -0.49
CA LEU A 130 -1.42 -8.28 -1.39
C LEU A 130 -0.06 -8.48 -2.08
N ASP A 131 0.80 -7.47 -2.07
CA ASP A 131 2.18 -7.52 -2.60
C ASP A 131 2.31 -7.86 -4.11
N TRP A 132 1.25 -7.66 -4.90
CA TRP A 132 1.25 -7.98 -6.33
C TRP A 132 2.17 -7.07 -7.14
N ILE A 133 2.26 -5.79 -6.76
CA ILE A 133 3.02 -4.78 -7.51
C ILE A 133 3.95 -4.01 -6.58
N ALA A 134 5.03 -3.47 -7.14
CA ALA A 134 5.89 -2.52 -6.43
C ALA A 134 5.13 -1.21 -6.17
N LEU A 135 5.59 -0.40 -5.22
CA LEU A 135 4.94 0.88 -4.88
C LEU A 135 4.77 1.82 -6.08
N THR A 136 5.70 1.76 -7.04
CA THR A 136 5.67 2.47 -8.31
C THR A 136 6.02 1.50 -9.42
N GLU A 137 5.13 1.33 -10.40
CA GLU A 137 5.26 0.31 -11.44
C GLU A 137 5.04 0.92 -12.84
N PRO A 138 6.11 1.21 -13.59
CA PRO A 138 6.04 1.85 -14.90
C PRO A 138 5.21 1.06 -15.91
N LEU A 139 5.17 -0.27 -15.80
CA LEU A 139 4.39 -1.12 -16.70
C LEU A 139 2.87 -0.98 -16.50
N ILE A 140 2.44 -0.37 -15.39
CA ILE A 140 1.06 0.04 -15.14
C ILE A 140 0.85 1.48 -15.61
N VAL A 141 1.79 2.39 -15.28
CA VAL A 141 1.69 3.81 -15.64
C VAL A 141 1.70 4.02 -17.14
N LEU A 142 2.61 3.37 -17.86
CA LEU A 142 2.83 3.58 -19.28
C LEU A 142 1.58 3.32 -20.15
N PRO A 143 0.89 2.17 -20.07
CA PRO A 143 -0.31 1.95 -20.86
C PRO A 143 -1.44 2.92 -20.51
N LEU A 144 -1.61 3.27 -19.23
CA LEU A 144 -2.62 4.25 -18.82
C LEU A 144 -2.30 5.65 -19.36
N LEU A 145 -1.03 6.06 -19.29
CA LEU A 145 -0.54 7.34 -19.78
C LEU A 145 -0.69 7.46 -21.30
N LEU A 146 -0.31 6.41 -22.05
CA LEU A 146 -0.50 6.36 -23.50
C LEU A 146 -1.99 6.44 -23.86
N GLY A 147 -2.85 5.70 -23.14
CA GLY A 147 -4.29 5.78 -23.29
C GLY A 147 -4.83 7.20 -23.10
N ALA A 148 -4.38 7.89 -22.05
CA ALA A 148 -4.75 9.26 -21.74
C ALA A 148 -4.23 10.27 -22.78
N LEU A 149 -2.98 10.13 -23.22
CA LEU A 149 -2.38 11.01 -24.22
C LEU A 149 -3.10 10.91 -25.57
N VAL A 150 -3.40 9.70 -26.03
CA VAL A 150 -4.15 9.49 -27.27
C VAL A 150 -5.58 9.99 -27.12
N ALA A 151 -6.22 9.77 -25.96
CA ALA A 151 -7.55 10.30 -25.68
C ALA A 151 -7.61 11.84 -25.72
N TRP A 152 -6.56 12.51 -25.24
CA TRP A 152 -6.42 13.97 -25.33
C TRP A 152 -6.25 14.45 -26.77
N ARG A 153 -5.39 13.78 -27.56
CA ARG A 153 -5.15 14.11 -28.98
C ARG A 153 -6.31 13.73 -29.89
N ARG A 154 -7.09 12.71 -29.54
CA ARG A 154 -8.20 12.16 -30.34
C ARG A 154 -9.46 11.96 -29.48
N PRO A 155 -10.20 13.04 -29.12
CA PRO A 155 -11.35 12.97 -28.22
C PRO A 155 -12.44 11.99 -28.66
N ALA A 156 -12.66 11.84 -29.97
CA ALA A 156 -13.61 10.89 -30.54
C ALA A 156 -13.26 9.41 -30.23
N ALA A 157 -11.97 9.11 -30.04
CA ALA A 157 -11.49 7.78 -29.70
C ALA A 157 -11.15 7.64 -28.20
N ALA A 158 -11.42 8.67 -27.38
CA ALA A 158 -10.97 8.74 -25.98
C ALA A 158 -11.37 7.52 -25.15
N ARG A 159 -12.64 7.10 -25.24
CA ARG A 159 -13.15 5.93 -24.51
C ARG A 159 -12.40 4.65 -24.88
N ARG A 160 -12.10 4.44 -26.16
CA ARG A 160 -11.38 3.26 -26.64
C ARG A 160 -9.95 3.22 -26.08
N TRP A 161 -9.23 4.34 -26.13
CA TRP A 161 -7.82 4.37 -25.72
C TRP A 161 -7.63 4.39 -24.20
N LEU A 162 -8.48 5.10 -23.46
CA LEU A 162 -8.54 4.98 -21.99
C LEU A 162 -8.87 3.55 -21.56
N GLY A 163 -9.85 2.91 -22.23
CA GLY A 163 -10.23 1.52 -21.97
C GLY A 163 -9.12 0.53 -22.30
N ALA A 164 -8.40 0.73 -23.41
CA ALA A 164 -7.27 -0.11 -23.79
C ALA A 164 -6.09 0.01 -22.80
N GLY A 165 -5.77 1.23 -22.36
CA GLY A 165 -4.76 1.47 -21.33
C GLY A 165 -5.13 0.79 -20.01
N LEU A 166 -6.39 0.94 -19.57
CA LEU A 166 -6.90 0.27 -18.38
C LEU A 166 -6.84 -1.26 -18.52
N ALA A 167 -7.28 -1.81 -19.65
CA ALA A 167 -7.27 -3.25 -19.88
C ALA A 167 -5.85 -3.82 -19.85
N ALA A 168 -4.87 -3.14 -20.47
CA ALA A 168 -3.48 -3.55 -20.42
C ALA A 168 -2.90 -3.50 -19.00
N ALA A 169 -3.18 -2.42 -18.25
CA ALA A 169 -2.76 -2.30 -16.85
C ALA A 169 -3.37 -3.40 -15.97
N MET A 170 -4.68 -3.68 -16.12
CA MET A 170 -5.36 -4.73 -15.37
C MET A 170 -4.88 -6.13 -15.74
N LEU A 171 -4.58 -6.39 -17.03
CA LEU A 171 -4.00 -7.65 -17.46
C LEU A 171 -2.62 -7.87 -16.83
N PHE A 172 -1.79 -6.82 -16.80
CA PHE A 172 -0.49 -6.88 -16.14
C PHE A 172 -0.63 -7.10 -14.62
N ILE A 173 -1.53 -6.39 -13.94
CA ILE A 173 -1.82 -6.62 -12.51
C ILE A 173 -2.27 -8.07 -12.27
N GLY A 174 -3.16 -8.60 -13.11
CA GLY A 174 -3.59 -9.99 -13.02
C GLY A 174 -2.45 -10.99 -13.20
N TYR A 175 -1.60 -10.78 -14.20
CA TYR A 175 -0.37 -11.58 -14.39
C TYR A 175 0.52 -11.55 -13.14
N ARG A 176 0.70 -10.37 -12.54
CA ARG A 176 1.51 -10.19 -11.33
C ARG A 176 0.91 -10.88 -10.11
N GLY A 177 -0.40 -10.75 -9.90
CA GLY A 177 -1.10 -11.43 -8.80
C GLY A 177 -1.02 -12.96 -8.90
N VAL A 178 -1.25 -13.52 -10.09
CA VAL A 178 -1.13 -14.97 -10.31
C VAL A 178 0.31 -15.45 -10.12
N THR A 179 1.28 -14.73 -10.68
CA THR A 179 2.71 -15.07 -10.54
C THR A 179 3.15 -15.00 -9.08
N HIS A 180 2.71 -13.96 -8.36
CA HIS A 180 2.95 -13.81 -6.93
C HIS A 180 2.42 -15.02 -6.15
N GLU A 181 1.16 -15.41 -6.36
CA GLU A 181 0.56 -16.52 -5.62
C GLU A 181 1.30 -17.85 -5.86
N VAL A 182 1.66 -18.13 -7.12
CA VAL A 182 2.42 -19.33 -7.48
C VAL A 182 3.80 -19.34 -6.83
N LEU A 183 4.50 -18.21 -6.86
CA LEU A 183 5.86 -18.09 -6.34
C LEU A 183 5.91 -18.06 -4.81
N LEU A 184 4.96 -17.40 -4.15
CA LEU A 184 4.87 -17.37 -2.69
C LEU A 184 4.63 -18.78 -2.14
N ARG A 185 3.71 -19.55 -2.75
CA ARG A 185 3.50 -20.96 -2.38
C ARG A 185 4.76 -21.80 -2.58
N ARG A 186 5.54 -21.55 -3.63
CA ARG A 186 6.82 -22.24 -3.86
C ARG A 186 7.81 -21.93 -2.75
N VAL A 187 8.01 -20.65 -2.42
CA VAL A 187 8.90 -20.19 -1.34
C VAL A 187 8.49 -20.81 -0.01
N VAL A 188 7.22 -20.71 0.37
CA VAL A 188 6.71 -21.27 1.63
C VAL A 188 6.96 -22.77 1.71
N ARG A 189 6.69 -23.53 0.64
CA ARG A 189 6.95 -24.98 0.60
C ARG A 189 8.44 -25.31 0.77
N THR A 190 9.32 -24.54 0.14
CA THR A 190 10.77 -24.75 0.26
C THR A 190 11.24 -24.60 1.71
N TYR A 191 10.79 -23.56 2.42
CA TYR A 191 11.20 -23.34 3.82
C TYR A 191 10.48 -24.25 4.82
N ALA A 192 9.21 -24.58 4.55
CA ALA A 192 8.43 -25.50 5.39
C ALA A 192 9.04 -26.92 5.45
N ALA A 193 9.86 -27.30 4.47
CA ALA A 193 10.59 -28.57 4.48
C ALA A 193 11.71 -28.62 5.54
N SER A 194 12.16 -27.48 6.07
CA SER A 194 13.27 -27.39 7.02
C SER A 194 12.87 -26.85 8.39
N GLY A 195 11.61 -26.46 8.58
CA GLY A 195 11.11 -25.95 9.86
C GLY A 195 9.81 -25.15 9.73
N PRO A 196 9.25 -24.67 10.85
CA PRO A 196 8.02 -23.89 10.83
C PRO A 196 8.22 -22.52 10.17
N VAL A 197 7.27 -22.16 9.29
CA VAL A 197 7.15 -20.82 8.70
C VAL A 197 6.04 -20.08 9.46
N LEU A 198 6.39 -19.00 10.16
CA LEU A 198 5.44 -18.17 10.91
C LEU A 198 4.69 -17.22 9.99
N SER A 199 5.40 -16.61 9.06
CA SER A 199 4.82 -15.71 8.07
C SER A 199 5.73 -15.64 6.83
N ALA A 200 5.16 -15.26 5.70
CA ALA A 200 5.92 -14.99 4.49
C ALA A 200 5.28 -13.84 3.72
N SER A 201 6.11 -12.94 3.21
CA SER A 201 5.71 -11.90 2.28
C SER A 201 6.65 -11.88 1.10
N MET A 202 6.17 -11.37 -0.03
CA MET A 202 6.98 -11.33 -1.23
C MET A 202 6.47 -10.23 -2.12
N GLN A 203 7.36 -9.40 -2.62
CA GLN A 203 7.00 -8.38 -3.58
C GLN A 203 7.87 -8.51 -4.82
N PRO A 204 7.41 -8.01 -5.96
CA PRO A 204 8.31 -7.90 -7.09
C PRO A 204 9.40 -6.85 -6.87
N ALA A 205 10.59 -7.14 -7.38
CA ALA A 205 11.66 -6.15 -7.42
C ALA A 205 11.28 -5.00 -8.37
N TYR A 206 11.60 -3.77 -7.96
CA TYR A 206 11.38 -2.59 -8.78
C TYR A 206 12.03 -2.75 -10.15
N TRP A 207 11.30 -2.37 -11.21
CA TRP A 207 11.76 -2.38 -12.60
C TRP A 207 12.06 -3.78 -13.18
N ARG A 208 11.78 -4.87 -12.45
CA ARG A 208 12.05 -6.25 -12.91
C ARG A 208 10.75 -7.04 -13.08
N LEU A 209 10.53 -7.54 -14.30
CA LEU A 209 9.33 -8.32 -14.62
C LEU A 209 9.29 -9.67 -13.89
N THR A 210 10.45 -10.32 -13.76
CA THR A 210 10.55 -11.73 -13.38
C THR A 210 11.26 -11.97 -12.06
N ARG A 211 11.66 -10.93 -11.32
CA ARG A 211 12.33 -11.08 -10.03
C ARG A 211 11.39 -10.67 -8.91
N TYR A 212 11.17 -11.57 -7.97
CA TYR A 212 10.44 -11.32 -6.74
C TYR A 212 11.37 -11.50 -5.56
N GLU A 213 11.24 -10.64 -4.57
CA GLU A 213 12.05 -10.68 -3.36
C GLU A 213 11.14 -10.95 -2.18
N TYR A 214 11.53 -11.93 -1.37
CA TYR A 214 10.71 -12.47 -0.30
C TYR A 214 11.36 -12.27 1.06
N VAL A 215 10.51 -12.28 2.08
CA VAL A 215 10.88 -12.42 3.49
C VAL A 215 10.11 -13.62 4.03
N VAL A 216 10.82 -14.59 4.58
CA VAL A 216 10.25 -15.70 5.33
C VAL A 216 10.63 -15.53 6.79
N GLU A 217 9.63 -15.50 7.65
CA GLU A 217 9.80 -15.44 9.08
C GLU A 217 9.72 -16.85 9.68
N THR A 218 10.80 -17.28 10.33
CA THR A 218 10.83 -18.50 11.16
C THR A 218 10.83 -18.10 12.63
N PRO A 219 10.73 -19.04 13.59
CA PRO A 219 10.87 -18.72 15.01
C PRO A 219 12.21 -18.05 15.34
N GLU A 220 13.28 -18.40 14.63
CA GLU A 220 14.65 -17.97 14.93
C GLU A 220 15.08 -16.73 14.13
N ALA A 221 14.59 -16.55 12.89
CA ALA A 221 15.15 -15.57 11.98
C ALA A 221 14.15 -15.01 10.95
N PHE A 222 14.51 -13.87 10.37
CA PHE A 222 13.98 -13.39 9.10
C PHE A 222 14.95 -13.79 7.98
N ARG A 223 14.45 -14.50 6.98
CA ARG A 223 15.20 -15.04 5.85
C ARG A 223 14.80 -14.32 4.59
N LEU A 224 15.76 -13.62 3.98
CA LEU A 224 15.54 -12.79 2.80
C LEU A 224 16.15 -13.47 1.58
N GLY A 225 15.41 -13.44 0.49
CA GLY A 225 15.84 -14.05 -0.75
C GLY A 225 15.11 -13.51 -1.97
N ALA A 226 15.41 -14.10 -3.11
CA ALA A 226 14.73 -13.81 -4.37
C ALA A 226 14.27 -15.10 -5.05
N VAL A 227 13.25 -14.97 -5.89
CA VAL A 227 12.73 -16.07 -6.70
C VAL A 227 12.32 -15.55 -8.08
N HIS A 228 12.52 -16.41 -9.07
CA HIS A 228 12.13 -16.19 -10.46
C HIS A 228 11.08 -17.25 -10.87
N PRO A 229 10.18 -16.95 -11.85
CA PRO A 229 9.19 -17.90 -12.35
C PRO A 229 9.73 -19.31 -12.64
N PHE A 230 10.91 -19.37 -13.25
CA PHE A 230 11.59 -20.59 -13.67
C PHE A 230 12.76 -21.00 -12.79
N GLY A 231 13.02 -20.27 -11.70
CA GLY A 231 14.11 -20.54 -10.77
C GLY A 231 13.65 -21.18 -9.46
N THR A 232 14.61 -21.66 -8.69
CA THR A 232 14.41 -21.99 -7.27
C THR A 232 14.53 -20.72 -6.42
N PRO A 233 13.89 -20.67 -5.24
CA PRO A 233 14.17 -19.63 -4.26
C PRO A 233 15.67 -19.61 -3.92
N SER A 234 16.28 -18.42 -3.92
CA SER A 234 17.66 -18.20 -3.52
C SER A 234 17.72 -17.24 -2.33
N GLU A 235 18.26 -17.73 -1.21
CA GLU A 235 18.48 -16.92 -0.01
C GLU A 235 19.74 -16.07 -0.18
N TYR A 236 19.68 -14.79 0.20
CA TYR A 236 20.85 -13.91 0.17
C TYR A 236 21.17 -13.29 1.54
N ALA A 237 20.26 -13.33 2.51
CA ALA A 237 20.53 -12.83 3.87
C ALA A 237 19.65 -13.53 4.92
N VAL A 238 20.20 -13.66 6.13
CA VAL A 238 19.50 -14.17 7.31
C VAL A 238 19.75 -13.21 8.47
N TYR A 239 18.68 -12.80 9.14
CA TYR A 239 18.73 -11.95 10.32
C TYR A 239 18.08 -12.66 11.50
N TYR A 240 18.88 -13.07 12.48
CA TYR A 240 18.38 -13.72 13.68
C TYR A 240 17.62 -12.76 14.56
N LYS A 241 16.48 -13.21 15.09
CA LYS A 241 15.67 -12.43 16.02
C LYS A 241 16.41 -12.30 17.35
N PRO A 242 16.30 -11.14 18.03
CA PRO A 242 16.88 -11.01 19.35
C PRO A 242 16.13 -11.92 20.35
N LEU A 243 16.81 -12.29 21.44
CA LEU A 243 16.19 -13.09 22.48
C LEU A 243 15.07 -12.28 23.14
N ARG A 244 13.85 -12.83 23.16
CA ARG A 244 12.71 -12.18 23.85
C ARG A 244 12.91 -12.03 25.36
N SER A 245 13.84 -12.80 25.94
CA SER A 245 14.23 -12.66 27.35
C SER A 245 15.10 -11.44 27.62
N ASP A 246 15.64 -10.80 26.59
CA ASP A 246 16.47 -9.59 26.71
C ASP A 246 15.63 -8.44 27.29
N PRO A 247 16.04 -7.83 28.43
CA PRO A 247 15.33 -6.73 29.05
C PRO A 247 15.11 -5.53 28.13
N VAL A 248 16.05 -5.22 27.23
CA VAL A 248 15.95 -4.07 26.31
C VAL A 248 14.90 -4.34 25.24
N VAL A 249 14.87 -5.57 24.72
CA VAL A 249 13.85 -5.99 23.73
C VAL A 249 12.46 -5.93 24.34
N ARG A 250 12.28 -6.45 25.57
CA ARG A 250 11.00 -6.38 26.28
C ARG A 250 10.56 -4.95 26.57
N ALA A 251 11.49 -4.11 27.01
CA ALA A 251 11.20 -2.70 27.27
C ALA A 251 10.79 -1.98 25.98
N ALA A 252 11.47 -2.24 24.86
CA ALA A 252 11.12 -1.65 23.58
C ALA A 252 9.77 -2.16 23.03
N GLU A 253 9.48 -3.45 23.12
CA GLU A 253 8.19 -4.01 22.67
C GLU A 253 6.99 -3.47 23.48
N SER A 254 7.22 -3.06 24.73
CA SER A 254 6.21 -2.47 25.61
C SER A 254 6.17 -0.94 25.59
N ASP A 255 7.08 -0.28 24.88
CA ASP A 255 7.14 1.18 24.81
C ASP A 255 5.95 1.73 23.97
N PRO A 256 5.11 2.62 24.55
CA PRO A 256 3.99 3.22 23.83
C PRO A 256 4.39 3.97 22.56
N ALA A 257 5.60 4.53 22.49
CA ALA A 257 6.13 5.22 21.32
C ALA A 257 6.43 4.27 20.15
N LEU A 258 6.74 3.00 20.45
CA LEU A 258 7.01 1.96 19.44
C LEU A 258 5.74 1.22 19.01
N GLY A 259 4.70 1.20 19.83
CA GLY A 259 3.43 0.52 19.52
C GLY A 259 2.87 0.82 18.12
N PRO A 260 2.78 2.09 17.68
CA PRO A 260 2.34 2.43 16.32
C PRO A 260 3.25 1.83 15.24
N ILE A 261 4.57 1.88 15.42
CA ILE A 261 5.56 1.35 14.46
C ILE A 261 5.45 -0.17 14.36
N LEU A 262 5.37 -0.86 15.50
CA LEU A 262 5.26 -2.32 15.56
C LEU A 262 3.94 -2.82 14.96
N ARG A 263 2.84 -2.05 15.06
CA ARG A 263 1.57 -2.36 14.37
C ARG A 263 1.62 -2.14 12.86
N PHE A 264 2.43 -1.19 12.40
CA PHE A 264 2.65 -0.93 10.98
C PHE A 264 3.57 -1.98 10.35
N ALA A 265 4.59 -2.42 11.08
CA ALA A 265 5.59 -3.35 10.60
C ALA A 265 5.00 -4.75 10.33
N ARG A 266 5.55 -5.42 9.31
CA ARG A 266 5.19 -6.82 8.97
C ARG A 266 6.24 -7.81 9.43
N HIS A 267 7.52 -7.45 9.27
CA HIS A 267 8.66 -8.26 9.68
C HIS A 267 9.68 -7.38 10.43
N PRO A 268 9.34 -6.87 11.63
CA PRO A 268 10.20 -5.98 12.39
C PRO A 268 11.36 -6.74 13.03
N LEU A 269 12.59 -6.43 12.61
CA LEU A 269 13.81 -6.78 13.34
C LEU A 269 14.19 -5.64 14.28
N LEU A 270 14.25 -5.94 15.57
CA LEU A 270 14.74 -5.01 16.58
C LEU A 270 16.24 -5.24 16.83
N THR A 271 17.01 -4.16 16.74
CA THR A 271 18.43 -4.12 17.13
C THR A 271 18.65 -2.92 18.01
N TYR A 272 19.67 -2.95 18.87
CA TYR A 272 19.96 -1.82 19.74
C TYR A 272 21.46 -1.67 19.99
N THR A 273 21.88 -0.45 20.30
CA THR A 273 23.24 -0.13 20.74
C THR A 273 23.20 0.68 22.03
N PRO A 274 24.02 0.36 23.04
CA PRO A 274 24.12 1.18 24.26
C PRO A 274 24.56 2.61 23.93
N GLY A 275 23.96 3.60 24.59
CA GLY A 275 24.31 5.01 24.53
C GLY A 275 24.49 5.62 25.93
N PRO A 276 24.85 6.91 26.02
CA PRO A 276 25.14 7.57 27.30
C PRO A 276 23.96 7.56 28.28
N ASP A 277 22.74 7.74 27.77
CA ASP A 277 21.52 7.92 28.59
C ASP A 277 20.47 6.81 28.35
N GLY A 278 20.89 5.66 27.81
CA GLY A 278 19.98 4.54 27.50
C GLY A 278 20.41 3.70 26.31
N TYR A 279 19.45 3.26 25.51
CA TYR A 279 19.67 2.43 24.33
C TYR A 279 19.14 3.11 23.08
N LEU A 280 19.94 3.11 22.02
CA LEU A 280 19.47 3.48 20.70
C LEU A 280 18.86 2.25 20.04
N VAL A 281 17.53 2.21 19.95
CA VAL A 281 16.77 1.12 19.35
C VAL A 281 16.53 1.42 17.88
N ASN A 282 16.89 0.46 17.02
CA ASN A 282 16.60 0.50 15.59
C ASN A 282 15.62 -0.64 15.24
N ILE A 283 14.51 -0.28 14.61
CA ILE A 283 13.55 -1.23 14.06
C ILE A 283 13.71 -1.23 12.54
N THR A 284 14.05 -2.38 11.97
CA THR A 284 14.10 -2.59 10.52
C THR A 284 12.96 -3.52 10.12
N ASP A 285 11.97 -2.99 9.43
CA ASP A 285 10.84 -3.76 8.91
C ASP A 285 11.12 -4.22 7.48
N PHE A 286 11.44 -5.50 7.31
CA PHE A 286 11.78 -6.07 6.01
C PHE A 286 10.54 -6.28 5.14
N ARG A 287 10.59 -5.88 3.86
CA ARG A 287 9.49 -6.08 2.90
C ARG A 287 9.94 -6.83 1.63
N GLY A 288 11.10 -7.46 1.61
CA GLY A 288 11.63 -8.25 0.48
C GLY A 288 12.53 -7.43 -0.46
N GLY A 289 12.08 -6.26 -0.92
CA GLY A 289 12.88 -5.38 -1.80
C GLY A 289 13.17 -3.99 -1.27
N PHE A 290 12.61 -3.65 -0.10
CA PHE A 290 12.98 -2.47 0.67
C PHE A 290 12.74 -2.76 2.16
N ALA A 291 13.17 -1.84 3.02
CA ALA A 291 12.87 -1.89 4.44
C ALA A 291 12.57 -0.50 4.99
N PHE A 292 11.62 -0.41 5.92
CA PHE A 292 11.47 0.79 6.73
C PHE A 292 12.42 0.71 7.91
N ARG A 293 13.13 1.81 8.18
CA ARG A 293 14.06 1.91 9.31
C ARG A 293 13.61 3.01 10.23
N PHE A 294 13.30 2.64 11.46
CA PHE A 294 12.94 3.57 12.53
C PHE A 294 14.03 3.55 13.59
N ARG A 295 14.38 4.72 14.10
CA ARG A 295 15.40 4.88 15.14
C ARG A 295 14.83 5.71 16.27
N LEU A 296 14.89 5.16 17.49
CA LEU A 296 14.35 5.80 18.68
C LEU A 296 15.34 5.63 19.84
N HIS A 297 15.35 6.61 20.73
CA HIS A 297 16.11 6.54 21.96
C HIS A 297 15.21 5.99 23.06
N LEU A 298 15.54 4.80 23.56
CA LEU A 298 14.87 4.17 24.68
C LEU A 298 15.66 4.50 25.94
N VAL A 299 15.09 5.34 26.80
CA VAL A 299 15.56 5.48 28.17
C VAL A 299 14.88 4.35 28.94
N PRO A 300 15.61 3.36 29.47
CA PRO A 300 14.99 2.32 30.28
C PRO A 300 14.16 2.99 31.37
N PRO A 301 12.93 2.51 31.66
CA PRO A 301 12.29 2.89 32.92
C PRO A 301 13.30 2.56 34.00
N ALA A 302 13.64 3.55 34.84
CA ALA A 302 14.67 3.44 35.86
C ALA A 302 14.59 2.04 36.46
N VAL A 303 15.56 1.18 36.13
CA VAL A 303 15.67 -0.13 36.77
C VAL A 303 15.82 0.26 38.21
N ALA A 304 14.76 0.04 38.99
CA ALA A 304 14.72 0.38 40.40
C ALA A 304 16.02 -0.12 40.97
N ALA A 305 16.83 0.81 41.46
CA ALA A 305 18.11 0.51 42.06
C ALA A 305 17.83 -0.41 43.24
N THR A 306 17.88 -1.72 43.02
CA THR A 306 18.20 -2.66 44.08
C THR A 306 19.70 -2.52 44.29
N ALA A 307 20.08 -1.39 44.90
CA ALA A 307 21.25 -1.39 45.73
C ALA A 307 20.98 -2.45 46.82
N PRO A 308 21.84 -3.47 47.00
CA PRO A 308 21.78 -4.25 48.22
C PRO A 308 22.14 -3.30 49.36
N GLY A 309 21.13 -2.87 50.11
CA GLY A 309 21.32 -2.32 51.45
C GLY A 309 21.61 -3.47 52.39
N GLY A 310 22.75 -3.40 53.10
CA GLY A 310 23.16 -4.36 54.12
C GLY A 310 24.65 -4.63 54.06
#